data_AF-X1J8W1-F1
#
_entry.id   AF-X1J8W1-F1
#
_cell.length_a   1.000
_cell.length_b   1.000
_cell.length_c   1.000
_cell.angle_alpha   90.00
_cell.angle_beta   90.00
_cell.angle_gamma   90.00
#
_symmetry.space_group_name_H-M   'P 1'
#
loop_
_entity.id
_entity.type
_entity.pdbx_description
1 polymer ?
#
loop_
_entity_poly.entity_id
_entity_poly.type
_entity_poly.pdbx_seq_one_letter_code
_entity_poly.pdbx_strand_id
1 'polypeptide(L)'
;MTQKISPNKISKMMALYFEGYSQSAIANKLNVDQSTVSLHVSKFKSSVDQQGIKAAGEEFDIMNTVDALHSLAAELKKSKITVEETKVGLKMERLFQKLGVKQEDYNHLIQAATKLKTEGLLESAVKLNKLEESTGMTHEEIIA
;
A
#
# COMPACT_ATOMS: atom_id res chain seq x y z
N MET A 1 37.82 0.19 -11.43
CA MET A 1 37.28 -0.16 -12.76
C MET A 1 35.78 -0.33 -12.63
N THR A 2 34.98 0.61 -13.12
CA THR A 2 33.52 0.49 -13.12
C THR A 2 33.11 -0.58 -14.14
N GLN A 3 32.79 -1.78 -13.66
CA GLN A 3 32.21 -2.81 -14.52
C GLN A 3 30.92 -2.24 -15.14
N LYS A 4 30.87 -2.21 -16.47
CA LYS A 4 29.69 -1.75 -17.21
C LYS A 4 28.54 -2.71 -16.92
N ILE A 5 27.59 -2.27 -16.11
CA ILE A 5 26.39 -3.07 -15.81
C ILE A 5 25.58 -3.27 -17.09
N SER A 6 25.13 -4.50 -17.33
CA SER A 6 24.29 -4.83 -18.48
C SER A 6 22.92 -4.14 -18.39
N PRO A 7 22.34 -3.67 -19.51
CA PRO A 7 21.02 -3.01 -19.53
C PRO A 7 19.92 -3.81 -18.80
N ASN A 8 19.81 -5.11 -19.03
CA ASN A 8 18.84 -6.00 -18.36
C ASN A 8 18.96 -5.96 -16.81
N LYS A 9 20.19 -5.81 -16.30
CA LYS A 9 20.43 -5.72 -14.85
C LYS A 9 20.03 -4.35 -14.29
N ILE A 10 20.09 -3.29 -15.09
CA ILE A 10 19.54 -1.96 -14.76
C ILE A 10 18.02 -2.01 -14.75
N SER A 11 17.38 -2.63 -15.75
CA SER A 11 15.91 -2.78 -15.79
C SER A 11 15.40 -3.55 -14.58
N LYS A 12 16.06 -4.66 -14.21
CA LYS A 12 15.74 -5.41 -12.97
C LYS A 12 15.97 -4.57 -11.70
N MET A 13 17.00 -3.74 -11.67
CA MET A 13 17.27 -2.82 -10.56
C MET A 13 16.16 -1.79 -10.40
N MET A 14 15.68 -1.21 -11.51
CA MET A 14 14.56 -0.28 -11.50
C MET A 14 13.26 -0.98 -11.10
N ALA A 15 12.99 -2.18 -11.62
CA ALA A 15 11.82 -2.96 -11.23
C ALA A 15 11.76 -3.20 -9.70
N LEU A 16 12.85 -3.67 -9.10
CA LEU A 16 12.93 -3.86 -7.65
C LEU A 16 12.81 -2.53 -6.87
N TYR A 17 13.31 -1.42 -7.43
CA TYR A 17 13.12 -0.09 -6.84
C TYR A 17 11.63 0.32 -6.83
N PHE A 18 10.89 0.08 -7.91
CA PHE A 18 9.45 0.35 -7.97
C PHE A 18 8.61 -0.60 -7.11
N GLU A 19 9.08 -1.83 -6.87
CA GLU A 19 8.49 -2.75 -5.89
C GLU A 19 8.69 -2.31 -4.43
N GLY A 20 9.47 -1.24 -4.17
CA GLY A 20 9.67 -0.67 -2.84
C GLY A 20 10.83 -1.29 -2.04
N TYR A 21 11.71 -2.05 -2.69
CA TYR A 21 12.91 -2.56 -2.01
C TYR A 21 13.90 -1.43 -1.69
N SER A 22 14.57 -1.53 -0.54
CA SER A 22 15.66 -0.62 -0.21
C SER A 22 16.86 -0.82 -1.16
N GLN A 23 17.67 0.22 -1.36
CA GLN A 23 18.87 0.12 -2.21
C GLN A 23 19.83 -0.99 -1.75
N SER A 24 19.95 -1.22 -0.45
CA SER A 24 20.75 -2.32 0.11
C SER A 24 20.17 -3.69 -0.21
N ALA A 25 18.84 -3.85 -0.16
CA ALA A 25 18.18 -5.09 -0.55
C ALA A 25 18.32 -5.38 -2.05
N ILE A 26 18.24 -4.34 -2.90
CA ILE A 26 18.45 -4.45 -4.34
C ILE A 26 19.90 -4.85 -4.65
N ALA A 27 20.87 -4.20 -4.00
CA ALA A 27 22.29 -4.49 -4.12
C ALA A 27 22.59 -5.97 -3.82
N ASN A 28 22.06 -6.47 -2.69
CA ASN A 28 22.20 -7.87 -2.29
C ASN A 28 21.53 -8.83 -3.29
N LYS A 29 20.31 -8.53 -3.76
CA LYS A 29 19.59 -9.39 -4.72
C LYS A 29 20.27 -9.49 -6.08
N LEU A 30 20.86 -8.41 -6.55
CA LEU A 30 21.48 -8.34 -7.89
C LEU A 30 22.99 -8.59 -7.85
N ASN A 31 23.57 -8.81 -6.68
CA ASN A 31 25.01 -8.92 -6.48
C ASN A 31 25.75 -7.75 -7.15
N VAL A 32 25.43 -6.54 -6.71
CA VAL A 32 26.02 -5.26 -7.15
C VAL A 32 26.24 -4.35 -5.96
N ASP A 33 27.14 -3.38 -6.09
CA ASP A 33 27.37 -2.41 -5.02
C ASP A 33 26.16 -1.48 -4.83
N GLN A 34 25.85 -1.15 -3.57
CA GLN A 34 24.80 -0.19 -3.23
C GLN A 34 25.02 1.18 -3.90
N SER A 35 26.27 1.63 -4.00
CA SER A 35 26.64 2.87 -4.68
C SER A 35 26.20 2.86 -6.15
N THR A 36 26.27 1.70 -6.80
CA THR A 36 25.82 1.54 -8.18
C THR A 36 24.30 1.61 -8.29
N VAL A 37 23.58 1.02 -7.33
CA VAL A 37 22.12 1.16 -7.25
C VAL A 37 21.72 2.62 -7.08
N SER A 38 22.36 3.32 -6.14
CA SER A 38 22.11 4.73 -5.88
C SER A 38 22.35 5.61 -7.11
N LEU A 39 23.44 5.35 -7.85
CA LEU A 39 23.76 6.07 -9.08
C LEU A 39 22.66 5.92 -10.14
N HIS A 40 22.21 4.70 -10.41
CA HIS A 40 21.17 4.46 -11.43
C HIS A 40 19.81 5.01 -11.01
N VAL A 41 19.44 4.89 -9.73
CA VAL A 41 18.21 5.51 -9.21
C VAL A 41 18.27 7.03 -9.32
N SER A 42 19.43 7.63 -9.04
CA SER A 42 19.60 9.09 -9.16
C SER A 42 19.53 9.55 -10.61
N LYS A 43 20.17 8.81 -11.53
CA LYS A 43 20.07 9.07 -12.98
C LYS A 43 18.63 8.97 -13.47
N PHE A 44 17.88 7.95 -13.04
CA PHE A 44 16.47 7.82 -13.38
C PHE A 44 15.68 9.04 -12.90
N LYS A 45 15.86 9.46 -11.63
CA LYS A 45 15.18 10.65 -11.09
C LYS A 45 15.52 11.91 -11.89
N SER A 46 16.79 12.15 -12.17
CA SER A 46 17.21 13.29 -12.99
C SER A 46 16.64 13.23 -14.41
N SER A 47 16.55 12.04 -15.00
CA SER A 47 15.92 11.81 -16.31
C SER A 47 14.41 12.13 -16.26
N VAL A 48 13.70 11.68 -15.23
CA VAL A 48 12.30 12.05 -15.00
C VAL A 48 12.13 13.57 -14.86
N ASP A 49 13.00 14.24 -14.11
CA ASP A 49 12.93 15.69 -13.90
C ASP A 49 13.20 16.50 -15.18
N GLN A 50 14.08 16.02 -16.06
CA GLN A 50 14.51 16.73 -17.27
C GLN A 50 13.58 16.48 -18.48
N GLN A 51 13.17 15.23 -18.69
CA GLN A 51 12.46 14.81 -19.91
C GLN A 51 11.11 14.12 -19.63
N GLY A 52 10.75 13.93 -18.36
CA GLY A 52 9.50 13.33 -17.95
C GLY A 52 9.55 11.80 -17.84
N ILE A 53 8.53 11.25 -17.16
CA ILE A 53 8.49 9.82 -16.79
C ILE A 53 8.41 8.86 -17.99
N LYS A 54 7.84 9.29 -19.12
CA LYS A 54 7.75 8.47 -20.34
C LYS A 54 9.12 8.27 -20.99
N ALA A 55 9.85 9.36 -21.22
CA ALA A 55 11.18 9.31 -21.81
C ALA A 55 12.18 8.56 -20.90
N ALA A 56 12.09 8.78 -19.59
CA ALA A 56 12.86 8.01 -18.61
C ALA A 56 12.43 6.52 -18.58
N GLY A 57 11.15 6.24 -18.84
CA GLY A 57 10.63 4.87 -18.92
C GLY A 57 11.21 4.08 -20.09
N GLU A 58 11.35 4.73 -21.25
CA GLU A 58 11.98 4.17 -22.45
C GLU A 58 13.49 3.94 -22.24
N GLU A 59 14.19 4.91 -21.65
CA GLU A 59 15.64 4.82 -21.41
C GLU A 59 16.02 3.65 -20.50
N PHE A 60 15.17 3.31 -19.52
CA PHE A 60 15.43 2.26 -18.53
C PHE A 60 14.68 0.94 -18.80
N ASP A 61 13.96 0.85 -19.92
CA ASP A 61 13.16 -0.32 -20.33
C ASP A 61 12.15 -0.75 -19.24
N ILE A 62 11.42 0.24 -18.70
CA ILE A 62 10.40 0.07 -17.65
C ILE A 62 9.03 0.61 -18.07
N MET A 63 8.79 0.76 -19.38
CA MET A 63 7.55 1.31 -19.93
C MET A 63 6.30 0.60 -19.40
N ASN A 64 6.35 -0.73 -19.24
CA ASN A 64 5.24 -1.50 -18.64
C ASN A 64 4.86 -1.00 -17.23
N THR A 65 5.85 -0.67 -16.40
CA THR A 65 5.63 -0.14 -15.04
C THR A 65 5.07 1.28 -15.08
N VAL A 66 5.59 2.11 -16.00
CA VAL A 66 5.10 3.49 -16.18
C VAL A 66 3.64 3.49 -16.67
N ASP A 67 3.29 2.62 -17.61
CA ASP A 67 1.93 2.46 -18.13
C ASP A 67 0.97 1.92 -17.07
N ALA A 68 1.42 0.99 -16.23
CA ALA A 68 0.64 0.50 -15.09
C ALA A 68 0.39 1.62 -14.07
N LEU A 69 1.40 2.42 -13.73
CA LEU A 69 1.25 3.58 -12.84
C LEU A 69 0.32 4.64 -13.44
N HIS A 70 0.39 4.87 -14.76
CA HIS A 70 -0.47 5.82 -15.43
C HIS A 70 -1.93 5.35 -15.46
N SER A 71 -2.16 4.06 -15.74
CA SER A 71 -3.48 3.43 -15.68
C SER A 71 -4.08 3.54 -14.28
N LEU A 72 -3.31 3.22 -13.25
CA LEU A 72 -3.74 3.35 -11.85
C LEU A 72 -4.06 4.81 -11.50
N ALA A 73 -3.22 5.76 -11.91
CA ALA A 73 -3.46 7.18 -11.66
C ALA A 73 -4.74 7.67 -12.38
N ALA A 74 -5.01 7.18 -13.59
CA ALA A 74 -6.23 7.49 -14.34
C ALA A 74 -7.47 6.92 -13.66
N GLU A 75 -7.41 5.68 -13.17
CA GLU A 75 -8.49 5.05 -12.39
C GLU A 75 -8.78 5.83 -11.11
N LEU A 76 -7.75 6.12 -10.31
CA LEU A 76 -7.88 6.88 -9.07
C LEU A 76 -8.52 8.25 -9.31
N LYS A 77 -8.09 8.96 -10.37
CA LYS A 77 -8.65 10.25 -10.77
C LYS A 77 -10.11 10.14 -11.21
N LYS A 78 -10.47 9.08 -11.94
CA LYS A 78 -11.86 8.80 -12.36
C LYS A 78 -12.76 8.56 -11.15
N SER A 79 -12.29 7.83 -10.15
CA SER A 79 -13.01 7.58 -8.89
C SER A 79 -12.96 8.74 -7.90
N LYS A 80 -12.15 9.78 -8.15
CA LYS A 80 -11.90 10.91 -7.22
C LYS A 80 -11.40 10.45 -5.85
N ILE A 81 -10.63 9.36 -5.80
CA ILE A 81 -10.06 8.79 -4.58
C ILE A 81 -8.56 9.08 -4.57
N THR A 82 -8.02 9.47 -3.42
CA THR A 82 -6.58 9.68 -3.24
C THR A 82 -5.85 8.35 -3.04
N VAL A 83 -4.53 8.35 -3.28
CA VAL A 83 -3.69 7.18 -3.04
C VAL A 83 -3.77 6.72 -1.58
N GLU A 84 -3.82 7.66 -0.63
CA GLU A 84 -3.88 7.33 0.80
C GLU A 84 -5.24 6.74 1.19
N GLU A 85 -6.35 7.27 0.69
CA GLU A 85 -7.68 6.67 0.89
C GLU A 85 -7.75 5.25 0.32
N THR A 86 -7.15 5.01 -0.84
CA THR A 86 -7.09 3.66 -1.44
C THR A 86 -6.29 2.69 -0.58
N LYS A 87 -5.15 3.13 -0.04
CA LYS A 87 -4.34 2.32 0.89
C LYS A 87 -5.10 1.98 2.17
N VAL A 88 -5.80 2.96 2.75
CA VAL A 88 -6.64 2.75 3.94
C VAL A 88 -7.79 1.80 3.63
N GLY A 89 -8.49 2.01 2.51
CA GLY A 89 -9.55 1.13 2.03
C GLY A 89 -9.08 -0.32 1.86
N LEU A 90 -7.92 -0.53 1.25
CA LEU A 90 -7.33 -1.86 1.09
C LEU A 90 -6.98 -2.51 2.44
N LYS A 91 -6.47 -1.75 3.41
CA LYS A 91 -6.19 -2.26 4.76
C LYS A 91 -7.50 -2.70 5.45
N MET A 92 -8.55 -1.89 5.35
CA MET A 92 -9.86 -2.21 5.92
C MET A 92 -10.50 -3.42 5.24
N GLU A 93 -10.47 -3.49 3.92
CA GLU A 93 -10.95 -4.65 3.14
C GLU A 93 -10.27 -5.94 3.60
N ARG A 94 -8.94 -5.94 3.75
CA ARG A 94 -8.20 -7.10 4.24
C ARG A 94 -8.56 -7.48 5.68
N LEU A 95 -8.84 -6.51 6.54
CA LEU A 95 -9.29 -6.77 7.91
C LEU A 95 -10.70 -7.37 7.91
N PHE A 96 -11.62 -6.82 7.13
CA PHE A 96 -12.98 -7.32 6.98
C PHE A 96 -13.02 -8.74 6.42
N GLN A 97 -12.23 -9.03 5.38
CA GLN A 97 -12.09 -10.39 4.86
C GLN A 97 -11.57 -11.37 5.91
N LYS A 98 -10.59 -10.97 6.73
CA LYS A 98 -10.09 -11.81 7.84
C LYS A 98 -11.15 -12.07 8.91
N LEU A 99 -12.07 -11.14 9.12
CA LEU A 99 -13.19 -11.25 10.05
C LEU A 99 -14.41 -11.94 9.41
N GLY A 100 -14.33 -12.36 8.14
CA GLY A 100 -15.44 -12.99 7.42
C GLY A 100 -16.59 -12.04 7.06
N VAL A 101 -16.37 -10.72 7.16
CA VAL A 101 -17.35 -9.71 6.78
C VAL A 101 -17.45 -9.63 5.26
N LYS A 102 -18.67 -9.70 4.72
CA LYS A 102 -18.90 -9.53 3.28
C LYS A 102 -19.08 -8.06 2.93
N GLN A 103 -18.81 -7.70 1.67
CA GLN A 103 -18.97 -6.33 1.19
C GLN A 103 -20.42 -5.82 1.29
N GLU A 104 -21.39 -6.73 1.20
CA GLU A 104 -22.82 -6.46 1.38
C GLU A 104 -23.13 -5.87 2.77
N ASP A 105 -22.35 -6.26 3.78
CA ASP A 105 -22.54 -5.87 5.18
C ASP A 105 -21.90 -4.52 5.53
N TYR A 106 -21.15 -3.91 4.60
CA TYR A 106 -20.40 -2.68 4.89
C TYR A 106 -21.33 -1.52 5.28
N ASN A 107 -22.53 -1.46 4.69
CA ASN A 107 -23.52 -0.45 5.05
C ASN A 107 -24.00 -0.61 6.51
N HIS A 108 -24.20 -1.85 6.96
CA HIS A 108 -24.59 -2.14 8.34
C HIS A 108 -23.48 -1.75 9.32
N LEU A 109 -22.23 -2.05 8.99
CA LEU A 109 -21.08 -1.65 9.80
C LEU A 109 -20.92 -0.13 9.89
N ILE A 110 -21.08 0.59 8.78
CA ILE A 110 -21.00 2.06 8.77
C ILE A 110 -22.12 2.65 9.63
N GLN A 111 -23.35 2.14 9.53
CA GLN A 111 -24.47 2.58 10.35
C GLN A 111 -24.23 2.30 11.85
N ALA A 112 -23.79 1.10 12.20
CA ALA A 112 -23.47 0.74 13.58
C ALA A 112 -22.34 1.61 14.14
N ALA A 113 -21.25 1.78 13.39
CA ALA A 113 -20.13 2.64 13.79
C ALA A 113 -20.55 4.11 13.96
N THR A 114 -21.43 4.62 13.08
CA THR A 114 -21.94 5.99 13.16
C THR A 114 -22.81 6.19 14.39
N LYS A 115 -23.69 5.23 14.72
CA LYS A 115 -24.50 5.26 15.95
C LYS A 115 -23.62 5.21 17.20
N LEU A 116 -22.66 4.28 17.26
CA LEU A 116 -21.70 4.15 18.36
C LEU A 116 -20.91 5.44 18.62
N LYS A 117 -20.49 6.13 17.55
CA LYS A 117 -19.77 7.40 17.67
C LYS A 117 -20.68 8.55 18.14
N THR A 118 -21.90 8.62 17.63
CA THR A 118 -22.84 9.72 17.92
C THR A 118 -23.36 9.65 19.36
N GLU A 119 -23.62 8.44 19.85
CA GLU A 119 -24.18 8.20 21.18
C GLU A 119 -23.09 8.09 22.27
N GLY A 120 -21.81 8.21 21.91
CA GLY A 120 -20.69 8.07 22.85
C GLY A 120 -20.57 6.65 23.45
N LEU A 121 -21.24 5.66 22.85
CA LEU A 121 -21.33 4.30 23.35
C LEU A 121 -20.07 3.47 23.11
N LEU A 122 -19.05 4.03 22.45
CA LEU A 122 -17.81 3.32 22.18
C LEU A 122 -17.13 2.84 23.47
N GLU A 123 -17.10 3.68 24.51
CA GLU A 123 -16.52 3.30 25.80
C GLU A 123 -17.35 2.22 26.50
N SER A 124 -18.67 2.29 26.40
CA SER A 124 -19.58 1.29 26.96
C SER A 124 -19.44 -0.05 26.25
N ALA A 125 -19.34 -0.04 24.92
CA ALA A 125 -19.11 -1.25 24.12
C ALA A 125 -17.75 -1.88 24.43
N VAL A 126 -16.69 -1.08 24.57
CA VAL A 126 -15.36 -1.57 24.97
C VAL A 126 -15.39 -2.16 26.39
N LYS A 127 -16.11 -1.52 27.33
CA LYS A 127 -16.28 -2.05 28.69
C LYS A 127 -17.04 -3.36 28.70
N LEU A 128 -18.10 -3.48 27.91
CA LEU A 128 -18.87 -4.71 27.77
C LEU A 128 -18.01 -5.86 27.24
N ASN A 129 -17.25 -5.63 26.16
CA ASN A 129 -16.36 -6.66 25.61
C ASN A 129 -15.28 -7.10 26.63
N LYS A 130 -14.73 -6.16 27.42
CA LYS A 130 -13.79 -6.51 28.50
C LYS A 130 -14.46 -7.32 29.62
N LEU A 131 -15.72 -7.04 29.93
CA LEU A 131 -16.49 -7.81 30.91
C LEU A 131 -16.76 -9.23 30.39
N GLU A 132 -17.14 -9.39 29.13
CA GLU A 132 -17.29 -10.72 28.50
C GLU A 132 -15.97 -11.50 28.53
N GLU A 133 -14.85 -10.87 28.16
CA GLU A 133 -13.52 -11.50 28.19
C GLU A 133 -13.07 -11.91 29.60
N SER A 134 -13.40 -11.11 30.62
CA SER A 134 -12.96 -11.36 32.01
C SER A 134 -13.87 -12.32 32.79
N THR A 135 -15.16 -12.36 32.47
CA THR A 135 -16.14 -13.20 33.15
C THR A 135 -16.37 -14.53 32.42
N GLY A 136 -16.07 -14.59 31.11
CA GLY A 136 -16.43 -15.72 30.25
C GLY A 136 -17.94 -15.84 30.01
N MET A 137 -18.73 -14.87 30.47
CA MET A 137 -20.18 -14.79 30.29
C MET A 137 -20.50 -13.97 29.04
N THR A 138 -21.64 -14.25 28.43
CA THR A 138 -22.14 -13.49 27.28
C THR A 138 -22.78 -12.17 27.73
N HIS A 139 -22.84 -11.18 26.85
CA HIS A 139 -23.49 -9.88 27.12
C HIS A 139 -24.93 -10.00 27.61
N GLU A 140 -25.67 -11.03 27.20
CA GLU A 140 -27.04 -11.28 27.68
C GLU A 140 -27.04 -11.63 29.18
N GLU A 141 -26.06 -12.40 29.66
CA GLU A 141 -25.92 -12.80 31.06
C GLU A 141 -25.38 -11.68 31.96
N ILE A 142 -24.60 -10.76 31.39
CA ILE A 142 -24.03 -9.61 32.12
C ILE A 142 -25.06 -8.49 32.32
N ILE A 143 -26.03 -8.38 31.40
CA ILE A 143 -27.04 -7.31 31.40
C ILE A 143 -28.35 -7.75 32.08
N ALA A 144 -28.62 -9.05 32.18
CA ALA A 144 -29.78 -9.62 32.89
C ALA A 144 -29.71 -9.42 34.41
#